data_AF-K1V666-F1
#
_entry.id   AF-K1V666-F1
#
_cell.length_a   1.000
_cell.length_b   1.000
_cell.length_c   1.000
_cell.angle_alpha   90.00
_cell.angle_beta   90.00
_cell.angle_gamma   90.00
#
_symmetry.space_group_name_H-M   'P 1'
#
loop_
_entity.id
_entity.type
_entity.pdbx_description
1 polymer ?
#
loop_
_entity_poly.entity_id
_entity_poly.type
_entity_poly.pdbx_seq_one_letter_code
_entity_poly.pdbx_strand_id
1 'polypeptide(L)'
;METAIRALDNVIDLNFYPLEYARLTNQKYRSIGLGVSGYHHMLAKRGIRWESEEHLAFTDAVFEHINYAAVKADAALAREKGRYALFEGSDWQTGAYFE
;
A
#
# COMPACT_ATOMS: atom_id res chain seq x y z
N MET A 1 6.68 -7.22 4.38
CA MET A 1 5.52 -6.42 3.94
C MET A 1 4.29 -6.68 4.81
N GLU A 2 3.93 -7.95 5.02
CA GLU A 2 2.76 -8.38 5.82
C GLU A 2 2.61 -7.65 7.17
N THR A 3 3.67 -7.56 7.97
CA THR A 3 3.64 -6.86 9.26
C THR A 3 3.27 -5.39 9.12
N ALA A 4 3.78 -4.70 8.09
CA ALA A 4 3.52 -3.28 7.88
C ALA A 4 2.07 -3.04 7.46
N ILE A 5 1.54 -3.83 6.52
CA ILE A 5 0.14 -3.75 6.08
C ILE A 5 -0.81 -4.00 7.26
N ARG A 6 -0.56 -5.05 8.04
CA ARG A 6 -1.37 -5.36 9.23
C ARG A 6 -1.29 -4.26 10.29
N ALA A 7 -0.11 -3.70 10.54
CA ALA A 7 0.05 -2.63 11.50
C ALA A 7 -0.76 -1.38 11.08
N LEU A 8 -0.67 -0.99 9.81
CA LEU A 8 -1.43 0.15 9.26
C LEU A 8 -2.94 -0.11 9.31
N ASP A 9 -3.39 -1.32 8.96
CA ASP A 9 -4.80 -1.70 9.03
C ASP A 9 -5.33 -1.67 10.47
N ASN A 10 -4.57 -2.18 11.43
CA ASN A 10 -4.97 -2.17 12.84
C ASN A 10 -5.08 -0.76 13.42
N VAL A 11 -4.28 0.20 12.92
CA VAL A 11 -4.38 1.60 13.35
C VAL A 11 -5.76 2.16 13.03
N ILE A 12 -6.44 1.74 11.95
CA ILE A 12 -7.80 2.20 11.63
C ILE A 12 -8.79 1.91 12.77
N ASP A 13 -8.61 0.79 13.46
CA ASP A 13 -9.50 0.39 14.56
C ASP A 13 -9.08 1.02 15.90
N LEU A 14 -7.78 1.27 16.08
CA LEU A 14 -7.22 1.83 17.32
C LEU A 14 -7.18 3.36 17.36
N ASN A 15 -7.31 4.03 16.21
CA ASN A 15 -7.13 5.47 16.13
C ASN A 15 -8.28 6.23 16.79
N PHE A 16 -7.94 7.38 17.39
CA PHE A 16 -8.93 8.32 17.89
C PHE A 16 -9.40 9.23 16.76
N TYR A 17 -10.71 9.22 16.49
CA TYR A 17 -11.31 10.08 15.48
C TYR A 17 -12.04 11.25 16.14
N PRO A 18 -11.51 12.48 16.06
CA PRO A 18 -12.17 13.66 16.63
C PRO A 18 -13.44 14.04 15.86
N LEU A 19 -13.57 13.57 14.60
CA LEU A 19 -14.67 13.87 13.70
C LEU A 19 -15.31 12.58 13.21
N GLU A 20 -16.63 12.47 13.39
CA GLU A 20 -17.38 11.24 13.10
C GLU A 20 -17.31 10.84 11.62
N TYR A 21 -17.31 11.81 10.71
CA TYR A 21 -17.19 11.52 9.27
C TYR A 21 -15.84 10.86 8.93
N ALA A 22 -14.76 11.22 9.63
CA ALA A 22 -13.44 10.62 9.42
C ALA A 22 -13.42 9.14 9.86
N ARG A 23 -14.10 8.83 10.97
CA ARG A 23 -14.30 7.46 11.45
C ARG A 23 -15.07 6.63 10.43
N LEU A 24 -16.20 7.16 9.94
CA LEU A 24 -17.05 6.48 8.97
C LEU A 24 -16.30 6.20 7.66
N THR A 25 -15.56 7.18 7.13
CA THR A 25 -14.77 7.00 5.91
C THR A 25 -13.68 5.95 6.08
N ASN A 26 -12.88 6.02 7.16
CA ASN A 26 -11.81 5.06 7.38
C ASN A 26 -12.34 3.64 7.61
N GLN A 27 -13.45 3.47 8.33
CA GLN A 27 -14.04 2.15 8.52
C GLN A 27 -14.64 1.56 7.23
N LYS A 28 -15.16 2.41 6.34
CA LYS A 28 -15.73 1.96 5.04
C LYS A 28 -14.66 1.54 4.03
N TYR A 29 -13.63 2.37 3.85
CA TYR A 29 -12.62 2.18 2.81
C TYR A 29 -11.35 1.48 3.29
N ARG A 30 -11.06 1.58 4.59
CA ARG A 30 -9.84 1.06 5.23
C ARG A 30 -8.54 1.41 4.49
N SER A 31 -8.50 2.59 3.89
CA SER A 31 -7.36 3.05 3.10
C SER A 31 -6.13 3.27 3.96
N ILE A 32 -4.98 2.76 3.50
CA ILE A 32 -3.67 2.92 4.15
C ILE A 32 -2.67 3.57 3.19
N GLY A 33 -1.72 4.31 3.74
CA GLY A 33 -0.61 4.90 2.99
C GLY A 33 0.71 4.24 3.36
N LEU A 34 1.22 3.36 2.49
CA LEU A 34 2.53 2.75 2.65
C LEU A 34 3.57 3.55 1.87
N GLY A 35 4.55 4.13 2.59
CA GLY A 35 5.67 4.87 2.00
C GLY A 35 7.00 4.15 2.17
N VAL A 36 8.02 4.65 1.48
CA VAL A 36 9.42 4.23 1.63
C VAL A 36 10.27 5.42 2.07
N SER A 37 11.34 5.12 2.83
CA SER A 37 12.37 6.08 3.19
C SER A 37 13.75 5.52 2.82
N GLY A 38 14.74 6.40 2.64
CA GLY A 38 16.10 6.00 2.28
C GLY A 38 16.32 5.72 0.80
N TYR A 39 15.36 6.03 -0.07
CA TYR A 39 15.44 5.80 -1.52
C TYR A 39 16.68 6.42 -2.16
N HIS A 40 16.91 7.73 -1.95
CA HIS A 40 18.09 8.43 -2.48
C HIS A 40 19.41 7.85 -1.94
N HIS A 41 19.43 7.42 -0.67
CA HIS A 41 20.61 6.79 -0.08
C HIS A 41 20.92 5.43 -0.75
N MET A 42 19.89 4.68 -1.12
CA MET A 42 20.04 3.43 -1.87
C MET A 42 20.61 3.66 -3.27
N LEU A 43 20.15 4.69 -3.98
CA LEU A 43 20.72 5.07 -5.28
C LEU A 43 22.20 5.43 -5.15
N ALA A 44 22.54 6.28 -4.17
CA ALA A 44 23.92 6.70 -3.92
C ALA A 44 24.83 5.51 -3.60
N LYS A 45 24.38 4.56 -2.77
CA LYS A 45 25.15 3.33 -2.46
C LYS A 45 25.37 2.42 -3.66
N ARG A 46 24.45 2.42 -4.62
CA ARG A 46 24.55 1.63 -5.85
C ARG A 46 25.26 2.38 -6.98
N GLY A 47 25.65 3.64 -6.77
CA GLY A 47 26.25 4.47 -7.81
C GLY A 47 25.29 4.85 -8.93
N ILE A 48 23.98 4.68 -8.73
CA ILE A 48 22.96 4.94 -9.74
C ILE A 48 22.76 6.46 -9.84
N ARG A 49 22.98 7.01 -11.04
CA ARG A 49 22.80 8.43 -11.32
C ARG A 49 21.31 8.77 -11.41
N TRP A 50 20.90 9.84 -10.73
CA TRP A 50 19.54 10.39 -10.83
C TRP A 50 19.14 10.66 -12.30
N GLU A 51 17.89 10.39 -12.64
CA GLU A 51 17.31 10.56 -13.99
C GLU A 51 17.98 9.76 -15.12
N SER A 52 18.88 8.84 -14.82
CA SER A 52 19.41 7.88 -15.82
C SER A 52 18.38 6.80 -16.18
N GLU A 53 18.55 6.15 -17.32
CA GLU A 53 17.74 4.98 -17.68
C GLU A 53 17.85 3.86 -16.64
N GLU A 54 19.05 3.66 -16.07
CA GLU A 54 19.27 2.73 -14.96
C GLU A 54 18.44 3.11 -13.73
N HIS A 55 18.39 4.40 -13.38
CA HIS A 55 17.54 4.89 -12.29
C HIS A 55 16.07 4.59 -12.56
N LEU A 56 15.57 4.86 -13.77
CA LEU A 56 14.17 4.64 -14.10
C LEU A 56 13.82 3.14 -14.04
N ALA A 57 14.64 2.28 -14.65
CA ALA A 57 14.44 0.83 -14.60
C ALA A 57 14.54 0.28 -13.17
N PHE A 58 15.47 0.80 -12.37
CA PHE A 58 15.62 0.41 -10.97
C PHE A 58 14.43 0.86 -10.12
N THR A 59 13.93 2.07 -10.34
CA THR A 59 12.74 2.61 -9.67
C THR A 59 11.54 1.73 -9.96
N ASP A 60 11.30 1.44 -11.22
CA ASP A 60 10.19 0.63 -11.70
C ASP A 60 10.18 -0.75 -11.02
N ALA A 61 11.31 -1.47 -11.08
CA ALA A 61 11.44 -2.79 -10.44
C ALA A 61 11.24 -2.75 -8.90
N VAL A 62 11.76 -1.72 -8.23
CA VAL A 62 11.62 -1.58 -6.76
C VAL A 62 10.17 -1.34 -6.38
N PHE A 63 9.50 -0.39 -7.03
CA PHE A 63 8.13 -0.02 -6.68
C PHE A 63 7.12 -1.07 -7.15
N GLU A 64 7.36 -1.76 -8.27
CA GLU A 64 6.60 -2.93 -8.69
C GLU A 64 6.65 -4.02 -7.61
N HIS A 65 7.85 -4.36 -7.12
CA HIS A 65 8.01 -5.39 -6.09
C HIS A 65 7.31 -5.00 -4.77
N ILE A 66 7.39 -3.74 -4.38
CA ILE A 66 6.70 -3.21 -3.20
C ILE A 66 5.19 -3.28 -3.38
N ASN A 67 4.67 -2.85 -4.53
CA ASN A 67 3.24 -2.86 -4.83
C ASN A 67 2.71 -4.31 -4.81
N TYR A 68 3.37 -5.21 -5.52
CA TYR A 68 3.01 -6.63 -5.53
C TYR A 68 2.99 -7.24 -4.12
N ALA A 69 4.03 -6.99 -3.32
CA ALA A 69 4.10 -7.51 -1.96
C ALA A 69 3.02 -6.90 -1.04
N ALA A 70 2.66 -5.62 -1.25
CA ALA A 70 1.62 -4.94 -0.49
C ALA A 70 0.24 -5.50 -0.82
N VAL A 71 -0.11 -5.61 -2.10
CA VAL A 71 -1.37 -6.19 -2.58
C VAL A 71 -1.51 -7.64 -2.14
N LYS A 72 -0.44 -8.44 -2.21
CA LYS A 72 -0.44 -9.82 -1.75
C LYS A 72 -0.71 -9.93 -0.25
N ALA A 73 -0.08 -9.07 0.56
CA ALA A 73 -0.29 -9.02 1.99
C ALA A 73 -1.71 -8.56 2.36
N ASP A 74 -2.24 -7.57 1.65
CA ASP A 74 -3.62 -7.10 1.81
C ASP A 74 -4.63 -8.20 1.48
N ALA A 75 -4.44 -8.92 0.36
CA ALA A 75 -5.28 -10.05 0.00
C ALA A 75 -5.26 -11.18 1.05
N ALA A 76 -4.10 -11.44 1.67
CA ALA A 76 -3.99 -12.39 2.77
C ALA A 76 -4.74 -11.90 4.02
N LEU A 77 -4.63 -10.61 4.34
CA LEU A 77 -5.35 -9.98 5.46
C LEU A 77 -6.87 -10.02 5.23
N ALA A 78 -7.33 -9.76 4.02
CA ALA A 78 -8.74 -9.84 3.64
C ALA A 78 -9.30 -11.27 3.74
N ARG A 79 -8.48 -12.30 3.50
CA ARG A 79 -8.87 -13.71 3.74
C ARG A 79 -9.06 -14.02 5.22
N GLU A 80 -8.30 -13.35 6.10
CA GLU A 80 -8.38 -13.55 7.55
C GLU A 80 -9.50 -12.72 8.19
N LYS A 81 -9.53 -11.40 7.95
CA LYS A 81 -10.44 -10.44 8.60
C LYS A 81 -11.73 -10.19 7.81
N GLY A 82 -11.78 -10.64 6.56
CA GLY A 82 -12.79 -10.22 5.59
C GLY A 82 -12.37 -8.98 4.81
N ARG A 83 -13.05 -8.75 3.68
CA ARG A 83 -12.87 -7.58 2.81
C ARG A 83 -13.46 -6.31 3.44
N TYR A 84 -12.97 -5.14 3.02
CA TYR A 84 -13.58 -3.86 3.39
C TYR A 84 -14.99 -3.69 2.79
N ALA A 85 -15.78 -2.79 3.38
CA ALA A 85 -17.22 -2.70 3.12
C ALA A 85 -17.58 -2.39 1.65
N LEU A 86 -16.72 -1.64 0.96
CA LEU A 86 -16.93 -1.20 -0.43
C LEU A 86 -16.07 -1.97 -1.44
N PHE A 87 -15.66 -3.20 -1.12
CA PHE A 87 -14.90 -4.03 -2.07
C PHE A 87 -15.75 -4.48 -3.25
N GLU A 88 -17.03 -4.78 -3.03
CA GLU A 88 -17.96 -5.15 -4.10
C GLU A 88 -18.15 -3.98 -5.08
N GLY A 89 -18.01 -4.24 -6.37
CA GLY A 89 -18.06 -3.26 -7.45
C GLY A 89 -16.82 -2.40 -7.61
N SER A 90 -15.76 -2.63 -6.82
CA SER A 90 -14.52 -1.84 -6.92
C SER A 90 -13.60 -2.35 -8.02
N ASP A 91 -12.68 -1.50 -8.49
CA ASP A 91 -11.65 -1.84 -9.48
C ASP A 91 -10.76 -3.02 -9.05
N TRP A 92 -10.63 -3.24 -7.73
CA TRP A 92 -9.94 -4.38 -7.16
C TRP A 92 -10.71 -5.70 -7.33
N GLN A 93 -12.05 -5.65 -7.26
CA GLN A 93 -12.87 -6.83 -7.50
C GLN A 93 -12.98 -7.14 -9.00
N THR A 94 -13.18 -6.11 -9.82
CA THR A 94 -13.32 -6.29 -11.28
C THR A 94 -12.01 -6.63 -11.96
N GLY A 95 -10.88 -6.30 -11.33
CA GLY A 95 -9.55 -6.45 -11.90
C GLY A 95 -9.11 -5.27 -12.75
N ALA A 96 -9.96 -4.25 -12.93
CA ALA A 96 -9.66 -3.04 -13.70
C ALA A 96 -8.44 -2.27 -13.16
N TYR A 97 -8.08 -2.47 -11.89
CA TYR A 97 -6.84 -1.91 -11.32
C TYR A 97 -5.56 -2.46 -11.98
N PHE A 98 -5.59 -3.67 -12.53
CA PHE A 98 -4.42 -4.33 -13.12
C PHE A 98 -4.35 -4.23 -14.66
N GLU A 99 -5.35 -3.59 -15.27
CA GLU A 99 -5.36 -3.26 -16.70
C GLU A 99 -4.61 -1.94 -16.95
#